data_AF-A0A2N4YQ01-F1
#
_entry.id   AF-A0A2N4YQ01-F1
#
_cell.length_a   1.000
_cell.length_b   1.000
_cell.length_c   1.000
_cell.angle_alpha   90.00
_cell.angle_beta   90.00
_cell.angle_gamma   90.00
#
_symmetry.space_group_name_H-M   'P 1'
#
loop_
_entity.id
_entity.type
_entity.pdbx_description
1 polymer ?
#
loop_
_entity_poly.entity_id
_entity_poly.type
_entity_poly.pdbx_seq_one_letter_code
_entity_poly.pdbx_strand_id
1 'polypeptide(L)'
;GLHSPEQIAAWQKITAGVHAENGRIAVQLWHTGRISHSSLQPGGGAPVAPSALSAGTRTSLRDENGHAIRADTSMPRALETEEIPGIVDDFRQAVGNARDAGFDLVELHSAHGYLLHQFLSPSANQRTDQYGGSVENRARLVLEVVDAVSKEWSADRIGIRVSPIGSFQNVDNGPNEEEDALYLISELAKRGIAYLHMSEPDWAGGKPYSEAFRQKVRDRFPGVIIGAGAYTVEKANDLI
;
A
#
# COMPACT_ATOMS: atom_id res chain seq x y z
N GLY A 1 10.87 7.24 9.28
CA GLY A 1 10.22 5.93 9.26
C GLY A 1 9.34 5.78 10.48
N LEU A 2 9.01 4.53 10.82
CA LEU A 2 8.29 4.17 12.05
C LEU A 2 8.83 2.85 12.61
N HIS A 3 10.16 2.74 12.66
CA HIS A 3 10.88 1.50 13.01
C HIS A 3 11.94 1.71 14.10
N SER A 4 12.17 2.95 14.57
CA SER A 4 13.11 3.23 15.67
C SER A 4 12.44 4.01 16.82
N PRO A 5 12.96 3.90 18.05
CA PRO A 5 12.45 4.65 19.20
C PRO A 5 12.43 6.17 18.96
N GLU A 6 13.44 6.72 18.29
CA GLU A 6 13.55 8.16 18.01
C GLU A 6 12.45 8.61 17.04
N GLN A 7 12.14 7.77 16.05
CA GLN A 7 11.06 8.04 15.10
C GLN A 7 9.70 7.99 15.80
N ILE A 8 9.48 7.01 16.68
CA ILE A 8 8.25 6.90 17.48
C ILE A 8 8.07 8.16 18.34
N ALA A 9 9.10 8.56 19.09
CA ALA A 9 9.06 9.74 19.93
C ALA A 9 8.83 11.04 19.14
N ALA A 10 9.35 11.13 17.92
CA ALA A 10 9.08 12.26 17.03
C ALA A 10 7.61 12.28 16.57
N TRP A 11 7.05 11.12 16.20
CA TRP A 11 5.64 11.01 15.81
C TRP A 11 4.68 11.30 16.96
N GLN A 12 5.00 10.90 18.19
CA GLN A 12 4.18 11.22 19.38
C GLN A 12 3.94 12.73 19.55
N LYS A 13 4.93 13.56 19.22
CA LYS A 13 4.76 15.02 19.28
C LYS A 13 3.78 15.50 18.21
N ILE A 14 3.81 14.89 17.03
CA ILE A 14 2.92 15.24 15.91
C ILE A 14 1.49 14.80 16.21
N THR A 15 1.28 13.56 16.64
CA THR A 15 -0.04 13.02 16.99
C THR A 15 -0.66 13.80 18.15
N ALA A 16 0.12 14.11 19.19
CA ALA A 16 -0.33 14.96 20.29
C ALA A 16 -0.76 16.37 19.82
N GLY A 17 -0.03 16.95 18.86
CA GLY A 17 -0.41 18.24 18.25
C GLY A 17 -1.72 18.17 17.48
N VAL A 18 -1.94 17.10 16.69
CA VAL A 18 -3.22 16.88 16.00
C VAL A 18 -4.37 16.70 17.00
N HIS A 19 -4.14 15.92 18.06
CA HIS A 19 -5.16 15.66 19.09
C HIS A 19 -5.49 16.89 19.92
N ALA A 20 -4.52 17.79 20.17
CA ALA A 20 -4.76 19.06 20.85
C ALA A 20 -5.77 19.96 20.10
N GLU A 21 -5.83 19.82 18.77
CA GLU A 21 -6.80 20.49 17.89
C GLU A 21 -8.04 19.63 17.60
N ASN A 22 -8.29 18.57 18.39
CA ASN A 22 -9.38 17.61 18.24
C ASN A 22 -9.40 16.86 16.88
N GLY A 23 -8.26 16.83 16.18
CA GLY A 23 -8.10 16.07 14.94
C GLY A 23 -7.95 14.57 15.17
N ARG A 24 -8.02 13.80 14.08
CA ARG A 24 -7.69 12.37 14.02
C ARG A 24 -6.68 12.13 12.92
N ILE A 25 -5.77 11.20 13.12
CA ILE A 25 -4.70 10.92 12.17
C ILE A 25 -4.44 9.42 11.99
N ALA A 26 -4.35 9.02 10.72
CA ALA A 26 -3.86 7.71 10.32
C ALA A 26 -2.43 7.83 9.80
N VAL A 27 -1.55 6.89 10.15
CA VAL A 27 -0.24 6.76 9.49
C VAL A 27 -0.34 5.76 8.35
N GLN A 28 0.21 6.12 7.19
CA GLN A 28 0.31 5.18 6.08
C GLN A 28 1.62 4.40 6.18
N LEU A 29 1.53 3.07 6.28
CA LEU A 29 2.68 2.18 6.28
C LEU A 29 3.09 1.81 4.87
N TRP A 30 4.38 1.98 4.58
CA TRP A 30 4.89 2.01 3.23
C TRP A 30 6.17 1.20 3.08
N HIS A 31 6.16 0.30 2.10
CA HIS A 31 7.34 -0.41 1.64
C HIS A 31 7.45 -0.23 0.12
N THR A 32 8.51 0.42 -0.36
CA THR A 32 8.59 0.86 -1.77
C THR A 32 8.81 -0.28 -2.76
N GLY A 33 9.36 -1.40 -2.29
CA GLY A 33 9.73 -2.53 -3.15
C GLY A 33 10.69 -2.07 -4.26
N ARG A 34 10.41 -2.45 -5.53
CA ARG A 34 11.23 -2.04 -6.69
C ARG A 34 11.26 -0.54 -7.01
N ILE A 35 10.42 0.28 -6.38
CA ILE A 35 10.46 1.76 -6.56
C ILE A 35 11.51 2.37 -5.62
N SER A 36 12.77 1.97 -5.80
CA SER A 36 13.88 2.37 -4.95
C SER A 36 15.20 2.41 -5.73
N HIS A 37 16.27 2.79 -5.03
CA HIS A 37 17.61 2.84 -5.56
C HIS A 37 18.57 2.22 -4.55
N SER A 38 19.64 1.56 -5.02
CA SER A 38 20.62 0.89 -4.15
C SER A 38 21.25 1.84 -3.13
N SER A 39 21.46 3.11 -3.48
CA SER A 39 21.99 4.12 -2.54
C SER A 39 21.07 4.44 -1.36
N LEU A 40 19.79 4.06 -1.42
CA LEU A 40 18.83 4.20 -0.33
C LEU A 40 18.74 2.93 0.54
N GLN A 41 19.33 1.82 0.08
CA GLN A 41 19.27 0.55 0.78
C GLN A 41 20.38 0.44 1.83
N PRO A 42 20.10 -0.19 2.98
CA PRO A 42 21.15 -0.52 3.95
C PRO A 42 22.31 -1.26 3.27
N GLY A 43 23.53 -0.77 3.47
CA GLY A 43 24.74 -1.37 2.88
C GLY A 43 24.83 -1.30 1.35
N GLY A 44 23.99 -0.52 0.68
CA GLY A 44 24.01 -0.41 -0.79
C GLY A 44 23.41 -1.61 -1.52
N GLY A 45 22.62 -2.45 -0.83
CA GLY A 45 22.00 -3.64 -1.40
C GLY A 45 21.02 -3.36 -2.53
N ALA A 46 20.61 -4.41 -3.25
CA ALA A 46 19.54 -4.31 -4.23
C ALA A 46 18.19 -4.11 -3.52
N PRO A 47 17.29 -3.26 -4.05
CA PRO A 47 15.89 -3.24 -3.62
C PRO A 47 15.25 -4.63 -3.75
N VAL A 48 14.20 -4.88 -2.99
CA VAL A 48 13.46 -6.16 -3.02
C VAL A 48 12.11 -6.02 -3.72
N ALA A 49 11.64 -7.10 -4.34
CA ALA A 49 10.39 -7.16 -5.09
C ALA A 49 9.86 -8.61 -5.16
N PRO A 50 8.60 -8.85 -5.58
CA PRO A 50 8.14 -10.22 -5.85
C PRO A 50 8.97 -10.92 -6.95
N SER A 51 9.47 -10.17 -7.93
CA SER A 51 10.27 -10.69 -9.04
C SER A 51 11.40 -9.73 -9.41
N ALA A 52 12.49 -10.26 -9.95
CA ALA A 52 13.64 -9.48 -10.42
C ALA A 52 13.31 -8.78 -11.75
N LEU A 53 12.40 -7.81 -11.70
CA LEU A 53 11.92 -7.02 -12.84
C LEU A 53 12.11 -5.53 -12.53
N SER A 54 12.91 -4.85 -13.35
CA SER A 54 13.05 -3.39 -13.26
C SER A 54 11.69 -2.71 -13.35
N ALA A 55 11.50 -1.65 -12.56
CA ALA A 55 10.30 -0.84 -12.64
C ALA A 55 10.26 0.06 -13.88
N GLY A 56 11.40 0.28 -14.57
CA GLY A 56 11.47 1.15 -15.75
C GLY A 56 11.00 2.57 -15.49
N THR A 57 11.17 3.06 -14.26
CA THR A 57 10.70 4.36 -13.79
C THR A 57 11.78 5.05 -12.96
N ARG A 58 11.45 6.21 -12.37
CA ARG A 58 12.37 7.00 -11.55
C ARG A 58 11.91 7.04 -10.09
N THR A 59 12.87 7.09 -9.18
CA THR A 59 12.67 7.40 -7.77
C THR A 59 13.31 8.75 -7.40
N SER A 60 12.98 9.26 -6.22
CA SER A 60 13.55 10.52 -5.72
C SER A 60 14.73 10.23 -4.79
N LEU A 61 15.88 10.86 -5.07
CA LEU A 61 17.04 10.88 -4.20
C LEU A 61 17.27 12.30 -3.67
N ARG A 62 18.23 12.44 -2.75
CA ARG A 62 18.76 13.73 -2.35
C ARG A 62 20.18 13.88 -2.90
N ASP A 63 20.48 15.03 -3.47
CA ASP A 63 21.85 15.41 -3.80
C ASP A 63 22.65 15.75 -2.53
N GLU A 64 23.93 16.10 -2.70
CA GLU A 64 24.84 16.46 -1.60
C GLU A 64 24.37 17.69 -0.81
N ASN A 65 23.56 18.55 -1.42
CA ASN A 65 22.97 19.74 -0.80
C ASN A 65 21.58 19.46 -0.20
N GLY A 66 21.10 18.22 -0.28
CA GLY A 66 19.80 17.79 0.21
C GLY A 66 18.62 18.06 -0.74
N HIS A 67 18.86 18.59 -1.95
CA HIS A 67 17.80 18.85 -2.92
C HIS A 67 17.29 17.56 -3.55
N ALA A 68 15.99 17.53 -3.85
CA ALA A 68 15.37 16.39 -4.51
C ALA A 68 15.83 16.27 -5.96
N ILE A 69 16.38 15.11 -6.32
CA ILE A 69 16.74 14.76 -7.69
C ILE A 69 16.01 13.48 -8.11
N ARG A 70 15.81 13.29 -9.42
CA ARG A 70 15.19 12.08 -9.98
C ARG A 70 16.26 11.16 -10.53
N ALA A 71 16.28 9.92 -10.06
CA ALA A 71 17.19 8.88 -10.52
C ALA A 71 16.39 7.67 -10.98
N ASP A 72 16.93 6.89 -11.91
CA ASP A 72 16.29 5.66 -12.35
C ASP A 72 16.26 4.65 -11.21
N THR A 73 15.20 3.85 -11.12
CA THR A 73 15.13 2.78 -10.11
C THR A 73 16.20 1.73 -10.38
N SER A 74 16.86 1.23 -9.33
CA SER A 74 17.81 0.12 -9.47
C SER A 74 17.09 -1.20 -9.75
N MET A 75 17.78 -2.16 -10.37
CA MET A 75 17.27 -3.52 -10.56
C MET A 75 17.01 -4.17 -9.18
N PRO A 76 15.79 -4.65 -8.91
CA PRO A 76 15.51 -5.34 -7.65
C PRO A 76 15.98 -6.80 -7.73
N ARG A 77 16.17 -7.42 -6.57
CA ARG A 77 16.19 -8.89 -6.45
C ARG A 77 14.78 -9.39 -6.11
N ALA A 78 14.47 -10.62 -6.53
CA ALA A 78 13.28 -11.30 -6.04
C ALA A 78 13.46 -11.63 -4.55
N LEU A 79 12.40 -11.48 -3.76
CA LEU A 79 12.35 -12.01 -2.39
C LEU A 79 12.38 -13.54 -2.45
N GLU A 80 13.21 -14.16 -1.64
CA GLU A 80 13.10 -15.60 -1.38
C GLU A 80 11.81 -15.86 -0.57
N THR A 81 11.20 -17.03 -0.76
CA THR A 81 9.95 -17.38 -0.09
C THR A 81 10.05 -17.28 1.44
N GLU A 82 11.22 -17.62 1.99
CA GLU A 82 11.52 -17.57 3.43
C GLU A 82 11.75 -16.15 3.98
N GLU A 83 11.94 -15.14 3.13
CA GLU A 83 12.07 -13.74 3.55
C GLU A 83 10.70 -13.06 3.75
N ILE A 84 9.65 -13.59 3.13
CA ILE A 84 8.30 -12.99 3.16
C ILE A 84 7.73 -12.87 4.58
N PRO A 85 7.87 -13.86 5.48
CA PRO A 85 7.47 -13.72 6.88
C PRO A 85 8.13 -12.52 7.59
N GLY A 86 9.37 -12.18 7.23
CA GLY A 86 10.07 -11.00 7.77
C GLY A 86 9.40 -9.69 7.35
N ILE A 87 8.96 -9.58 6.08
CA ILE A 87 8.19 -8.43 5.60
C ILE A 87 6.87 -8.30 6.35
N VAL A 88 6.18 -9.41 6.61
CA VAL A 88 4.94 -9.42 7.39
C VAL A 88 5.20 -8.92 8.82
N ASP A 89 6.28 -9.36 9.44
CA ASP A 89 6.66 -8.91 10.78
C ASP A 89 7.06 -7.43 10.84
N ASP A 90 7.72 -6.90 9.80
CA ASP A 90 8.05 -5.48 9.70
C ASP A 90 6.78 -4.61 9.71
N PHE A 91 5.74 -4.99 8.95
CA PHE A 91 4.45 -4.31 8.98
C PHE A 91 3.77 -4.45 10.34
N ARG A 92 3.77 -5.65 10.94
CA ARG A 92 3.24 -5.89 12.29
C ARG A 92 3.92 -4.96 13.30
N GLN A 93 5.24 -4.95 13.34
CA GLN A 93 6.00 -4.11 14.27
C GLN A 93 5.73 -2.62 14.03
N ALA A 94 5.65 -2.18 12.78
CA ALA A 94 5.34 -0.79 12.46
C ALA A 94 3.92 -0.38 12.92
N VAL A 95 2.95 -1.31 12.93
CA VAL A 95 1.61 -1.07 13.51
C VAL A 95 1.65 -0.96 15.03
N GLY A 96 2.40 -1.83 15.71
CA GLY A 96 2.64 -1.68 17.16
C GLY A 96 3.27 -0.33 17.49
N ASN A 97 4.28 0.07 16.71
CA ASN A 97 4.94 1.37 16.83
C ASN A 97 3.99 2.54 16.54
N ALA A 98 3.06 2.39 15.59
CA ALA A 98 2.05 3.41 15.28
C ALA A 98 1.08 3.63 16.45
N ARG A 99 0.60 2.54 17.06
CA ARG A 99 -0.22 2.59 18.27
C ARG A 99 0.52 3.33 19.38
N ASP A 100 1.77 2.96 19.63
CA ASP A 100 2.58 3.56 20.70
C ASP A 100 2.95 5.02 20.39
N ALA A 101 3.00 5.39 19.11
CA ALA A 101 3.15 6.76 18.65
C ALA A 101 1.87 7.62 18.77
N GLY A 102 0.75 7.03 19.20
CA GLY A 102 -0.51 7.75 19.39
C GLY A 102 -1.29 8.01 18.11
N PHE A 103 -1.08 7.25 17.03
CA PHE A 103 -1.99 7.32 15.88
C PHE A 103 -3.38 6.80 16.25
N ASP A 104 -4.42 7.23 15.52
CA ASP A 104 -5.78 6.72 15.70
C ASP A 104 -6.05 5.49 14.82
N LEU A 105 -5.37 5.43 13.66
CA LEU A 105 -5.54 4.41 12.63
C LEU A 105 -4.20 4.16 11.91
N VAL A 106 -4.11 3.04 11.21
CA VAL A 106 -3.06 2.75 10.23
C VAL A 106 -3.68 2.53 8.86
N GLU A 107 -3.05 3.04 7.81
CA GLU A 107 -3.35 2.69 6.44
C GLU A 107 -2.23 1.84 5.83
N LEU A 108 -2.54 0.63 5.37
CA LEU A 108 -1.60 -0.18 4.59
C LEU A 108 -1.52 0.34 3.16
N HIS A 109 -0.32 0.65 2.67
CA HIS A 109 -0.15 1.10 1.30
C HIS A 109 -0.03 -0.06 0.31
N SER A 110 -1.17 -0.50 -0.25
CA SER A 110 -1.27 -1.55 -1.28
C SER A 110 -1.70 -0.98 -2.65
N ALA A 111 -1.17 0.19 -2.98
CA ALA A 111 -1.50 0.94 -4.18
C ALA A 111 -0.23 1.51 -4.85
N HIS A 112 -0.41 2.15 -6.01
CA HIS A 112 0.59 3.00 -6.66
C HIS A 112 1.92 2.33 -7.00
N GLY A 113 1.90 1.01 -7.14
CA GLY A 113 3.03 0.23 -7.61
C GLY A 113 4.12 -0.03 -6.57
N TYR A 114 3.80 0.11 -5.27
CA TYR A 114 4.69 -0.26 -4.17
C TYR A 114 4.58 -1.75 -3.80
N LEU A 115 5.36 -2.23 -2.83
CA LEU A 115 5.61 -3.67 -2.63
C LEU A 115 4.32 -4.51 -2.60
N LEU A 116 3.35 -4.14 -1.76
CA LEU A 116 2.09 -4.86 -1.66
C LEU A 116 1.32 -4.88 -3.00
N HIS A 117 1.28 -3.75 -3.72
CA HIS A 117 0.69 -3.69 -5.07
C HIS A 117 1.48 -4.50 -6.10
N GLN A 118 2.81 -4.55 -5.98
CA GLN A 118 3.66 -5.34 -6.88
C GLN A 118 3.34 -6.84 -6.76
N PHE A 119 3.01 -7.34 -5.56
CA PHE A 119 2.57 -8.73 -5.40
C PHE A 119 1.20 -8.99 -6.03
N LEU A 120 0.26 -8.03 -5.94
CA LEU A 120 -1.08 -8.15 -6.52
C LEU A 120 -1.07 -8.18 -8.05
N SER A 121 -0.18 -7.40 -8.68
CA SER A 121 -0.15 -7.22 -10.12
C SER A 121 0.49 -8.42 -10.84
N PRO A 122 -0.17 -8.99 -11.87
CA PRO A 122 0.43 -10.04 -12.69
C PRO A 122 1.59 -9.54 -13.55
N SER A 123 1.74 -8.23 -13.81
CA SER A 123 2.88 -7.71 -14.58
C SER A 123 4.15 -7.54 -13.74
N ALA A 124 4.00 -7.34 -12.42
CA ALA A 124 5.11 -7.20 -11.48
C ALA A 124 5.45 -8.50 -10.75
N ASN A 125 4.51 -9.45 -10.63
CA ASN A 125 4.68 -10.72 -9.93
C ASN A 125 4.69 -11.91 -10.89
N GLN A 126 5.89 -12.42 -11.19
CA GLN A 126 6.14 -13.62 -12.00
C GLN A 126 6.57 -14.81 -11.13
N ARG A 127 6.22 -14.82 -9.84
CA ARG A 127 6.57 -15.91 -8.94
C ARG A 127 5.83 -17.19 -9.30
N THR A 128 6.49 -18.32 -9.05
CA THR A 128 5.95 -19.67 -9.27
C THR A 128 5.68 -20.42 -7.97
N ASP A 129 5.95 -19.80 -6.83
CA ASP A 129 5.64 -20.32 -5.50
C ASP A 129 4.23 -19.91 -5.05
N GLN A 130 3.90 -20.14 -3.77
CA GLN A 130 2.58 -19.81 -3.21
C GLN A 130 2.24 -18.31 -3.19
N TYR A 131 3.15 -17.43 -3.58
CA TYR A 131 2.94 -15.99 -3.63
C TYR A 131 2.79 -15.42 -5.05
N GLY A 132 2.70 -16.27 -6.08
CA GLY A 132 2.41 -15.85 -7.46
C GLY A 132 1.55 -16.80 -8.28
N GLY A 133 1.33 -16.44 -9.54
CA GLY A 133 0.42 -17.15 -10.44
C GLY A 133 -1.02 -16.70 -10.24
N SER A 134 -1.81 -17.48 -9.48
CA SER A 134 -3.25 -17.24 -9.29
C SER A 134 -3.53 -15.98 -8.46
N VAL A 135 -4.76 -15.45 -8.54
CA VAL A 135 -5.17 -14.26 -7.77
C VAL A 135 -5.03 -14.48 -6.26
N GLU A 136 -5.36 -15.67 -5.78
CA GLU A 136 -5.26 -16.05 -4.37
C GLU A 136 -3.80 -16.00 -3.89
N ASN A 137 -2.87 -16.50 -4.70
CA ASN A 137 -1.45 -16.46 -4.39
C ASN A 137 -0.88 -15.03 -4.45
N ARG A 138 -1.27 -14.24 -5.46
CA ARG A 138 -0.84 -12.83 -5.59
C ARG A 138 -1.36 -11.96 -4.44
N ALA A 139 -2.57 -12.23 -3.95
CA ALA A 139 -3.15 -11.57 -2.79
C ALA A 139 -2.58 -12.03 -1.44
N ARG A 140 -1.93 -13.20 -1.39
CA ARG A 140 -1.51 -13.86 -0.15
C ARG A 140 -0.70 -12.96 0.78
N LEU A 141 0.34 -12.28 0.26
CA LEU A 141 1.16 -11.37 1.07
C LEU A 141 0.31 -10.27 1.71
N VAL A 142 -0.55 -9.63 0.91
CA VAL A 142 -1.39 -8.53 1.40
C VAL A 142 -2.32 -9.01 2.53
N LEU A 143 -2.93 -10.19 2.34
CA LEU A 143 -3.81 -10.78 3.35
C LEU A 143 -3.06 -11.23 4.61
N GLU A 144 -1.87 -11.80 4.47
CA GLU A 144 -0.98 -12.14 5.60
C GLU A 144 -0.58 -10.90 6.41
N VAL A 145 -0.25 -9.79 5.72
CA VAL A 145 0.01 -8.49 6.37
C VAL A 145 -1.23 -8.01 7.12
N VAL A 146 -2.40 -7.97 6.47
CA VAL A 146 -3.66 -7.54 7.11
C VAL A 146 -3.95 -8.38 8.36
N ASP A 147 -3.80 -9.70 8.27
CA ASP A 147 -4.05 -10.62 9.37
C ASP A 147 -3.07 -10.40 10.53
N ALA A 148 -1.78 -10.17 10.23
CA ALA A 148 -0.77 -9.90 11.25
C ALA A 148 -0.99 -8.55 11.94
N VAL A 149 -1.25 -7.48 11.19
CA VAL A 149 -1.45 -6.15 11.78
C VAL A 149 -2.77 -6.03 12.55
N SER A 150 -3.81 -6.75 12.11
CA SER A 150 -5.09 -6.80 12.82
C SER A 150 -4.95 -7.51 14.17
N LYS A 151 -4.06 -8.51 14.28
CA LYS A 151 -3.73 -9.17 15.55
C LYS A 151 -2.87 -8.28 16.47
N GLU A 152 -1.98 -7.47 15.89
CA GLU A 152 -1.12 -6.56 16.67
C GLU A 152 -1.92 -5.43 17.35
N TRP A 153 -2.89 -4.85 16.65
CA TRP A 153 -3.66 -3.73 17.18
C TRP A 153 -5.16 -4.04 17.26
N SER A 154 -5.85 -4.06 16.12
CA SER A 154 -7.24 -4.49 15.95
C SER A 154 -7.65 -4.22 14.51
N ALA A 155 -8.49 -5.07 13.90
CA ALA A 155 -8.95 -4.87 12.51
C ALA A 155 -9.65 -3.52 12.30
N ASP A 156 -10.42 -3.05 13.29
CA ASP A 156 -11.12 -1.75 13.27
C ASP A 156 -10.17 -0.54 13.43
N ARG A 157 -8.85 -0.77 13.47
CA ARG A 157 -7.80 0.25 13.40
C ARG A 157 -7.00 0.22 12.10
N ILE A 158 -7.27 -0.75 11.23
CA ILE A 158 -6.53 -0.95 9.99
C ILE A 158 -7.38 -0.54 8.80
N GLY A 159 -6.91 0.41 8.02
CA GLY A 159 -7.36 0.67 6.67
C GLY A 159 -6.36 0.14 5.64
N ILE A 160 -6.79 0.03 4.39
CA ILE A 160 -5.91 -0.31 3.28
C ILE A 160 -6.22 0.54 2.06
N ARG A 161 -5.17 1.06 1.43
CA ARG A 161 -5.29 1.80 0.18
C ARG A 161 -4.95 0.91 -1.00
N VAL A 162 -5.81 0.92 -2.01
CA VAL A 162 -5.68 0.13 -3.25
C VAL A 162 -5.84 1.01 -4.49
N SER A 163 -5.17 0.63 -5.59
CA SER A 163 -5.33 1.26 -6.92
C SER A 163 -5.57 0.17 -7.97
N PRO A 164 -6.75 -0.48 -7.96
CA PRO A 164 -7.03 -1.68 -8.73
C PRO A 164 -7.07 -1.50 -10.25
N ILE A 165 -7.30 -0.29 -10.74
CA ILE A 165 -7.37 -0.01 -12.18
C ILE A 165 -6.34 1.08 -12.53
N GLY A 166 -5.63 0.87 -13.63
CA GLY A 166 -4.58 1.76 -14.14
C GLY A 166 -3.16 1.21 -13.96
N SER A 167 -2.18 1.92 -14.53
CA SER A 167 -0.82 1.41 -14.73
C SER A 167 0.31 2.25 -14.13
N PHE A 168 0.02 2.97 -13.03
CA PHE A 168 1.00 3.87 -12.40
C PHE A 168 2.29 3.13 -11.99
N GLN A 169 3.45 3.77 -12.19
CA GLN A 169 4.79 3.18 -11.95
C GLN A 169 5.07 1.90 -12.73
N ASN A 170 4.49 1.77 -13.94
CA ASN A 170 4.62 0.59 -14.79
C ASN A 170 4.19 -0.72 -14.09
N VAL A 171 3.17 -0.63 -13.25
CA VAL A 171 2.52 -1.79 -12.62
C VAL A 171 1.14 -1.91 -13.23
N ASP A 172 0.95 -2.93 -14.08
CA ASP A 172 -0.27 -3.20 -14.83
C ASP A 172 -1.01 -4.35 -14.14
N ASN A 173 -2.30 -4.15 -13.85
CA ASN A 173 -3.13 -5.12 -13.13
C ASN A 173 -3.65 -6.26 -14.02
N GLY A 174 -3.34 -6.23 -15.32
CA GLY A 174 -3.66 -7.28 -16.27
C GLY A 174 -5.10 -7.22 -16.75
N PRO A 175 -5.49 -8.13 -17.68
CA PRO A 175 -6.79 -8.10 -18.31
C PRO A 175 -7.97 -8.39 -17.36
N ASN A 176 -7.70 -8.99 -16.19
CA ASN A 176 -8.70 -9.35 -15.18
C ASN A 176 -8.71 -8.38 -13.98
N GLU A 177 -8.19 -7.15 -14.15
CA GLU A 177 -7.97 -6.19 -13.06
C GLU A 177 -9.20 -5.96 -12.15
N GLU A 178 -10.41 -5.90 -12.70
CA GLU A 178 -11.63 -5.76 -11.91
C GLU A 178 -11.92 -7.01 -11.06
N GLU A 179 -11.82 -8.20 -11.63
CA GLU A 179 -12.12 -9.45 -10.93
C GLU A 179 -11.09 -9.72 -9.83
N ASP A 180 -9.81 -9.47 -10.12
CA ASP A 180 -8.73 -9.63 -9.17
C ASP A 180 -8.84 -8.64 -8.00
N ALA A 181 -9.26 -7.40 -8.30
CA ALA A 181 -9.57 -6.41 -7.27
C ALA A 181 -10.74 -6.84 -6.38
N LEU A 182 -11.83 -7.35 -6.99
CA LEU A 182 -13.02 -7.78 -6.25
C LEU A 182 -12.76 -9.01 -5.37
N TYR A 183 -11.84 -9.89 -5.77
CA TYR A 183 -11.34 -10.96 -4.91
C TYR A 183 -10.70 -10.40 -3.64
N LEU A 184 -9.71 -9.50 -3.78
CA LEU A 184 -9.04 -8.88 -2.64
C LEU A 184 -10.04 -8.14 -1.75
N ILE A 185 -10.92 -7.34 -2.34
CA ILE A 185 -11.94 -6.55 -1.62
C ILE A 185 -12.88 -7.46 -0.81
N SER A 186 -13.31 -8.59 -1.39
CA SER A 186 -14.13 -9.58 -0.69
C SER A 186 -13.38 -10.20 0.50
N GLU A 187 -12.08 -10.48 0.34
CA GLU A 187 -11.24 -11.02 1.43
C GLU A 187 -10.98 -9.99 2.54
N LEU A 188 -10.83 -8.72 2.20
CA LEU A 188 -10.70 -7.62 3.16
C LEU A 188 -12.01 -7.40 3.94
N ALA A 189 -13.16 -7.53 3.27
CA ALA A 189 -14.48 -7.43 3.91
C ALA A 189 -14.68 -8.50 4.98
N LYS A 190 -14.27 -9.75 4.71
CA LYS A 190 -14.33 -10.86 5.68
C LYS A 190 -13.50 -10.60 6.93
N ARG A 191 -12.47 -9.77 6.84
CA ARG A 191 -11.57 -9.41 7.95
C ARG A 191 -12.07 -8.23 8.78
N GLY A 192 -13.10 -7.52 8.33
CA GLY A 192 -13.72 -6.43 9.08
C GLY A 192 -12.77 -5.26 9.33
N ILE A 193 -11.90 -4.95 8.37
CA ILE A 193 -10.97 -3.81 8.46
C ILE A 193 -11.75 -2.48 8.56
N ALA A 194 -11.13 -1.47 9.17
CA ALA A 194 -11.75 -0.16 9.43
C ALA A 194 -12.29 0.51 8.16
N TYR A 195 -11.48 0.53 7.08
CA TYR A 195 -11.89 1.13 5.82
C TYR A 195 -11.10 0.61 4.61
N LEU A 196 -11.74 0.70 3.45
CA LEU A 196 -11.12 0.52 2.13
C LEU A 196 -10.92 1.89 1.47
N HIS A 197 -9.69 2.24 1.13
CA HIS A 197 -9.37 3.50 0.45
C HIS A 197 -9.03 3.26 -1.02
N MET A 198 -9.95 3.66 -1.89
CA MET A 198 -9.90 3.51 -3.33
C MET A 198 -9.20 4.70 -3.97
N SER A 199 -8.00 4.49 -4.53
CA SER A 199 -7.33 5.49 -5.34
C SER A 199 -7.68 5.34 -6.81
N GLU A 200 -8.59 6.19 -7.29
CA GLU A 200 -8.95 6.28 -8.71
C GLU A 200 -7.74 6.72 -9.54
N PRO A 201 -7.68 6.46 -10.86
CA PRO A 201 -6.51 6.78 -11.67
C PRO A 201 -6.60 8.19 -12.30
N ASP A 202 -7.72 8.89 -12.13
CA ASP A 202 -7.96 10.22 -12.70
C ASP A 202 -7.06 11.32 -12.13
N TRP A 203 -6.52 11.18 -10.90
CA TRP A 203 -5.45 12.07 -10.42
C TRP A 203 -4.16 12.00 -11.27
N ALA A 204 -3.95 10.90 -11.99
CA ALA A 204 -2.81 10.67 -12.86
C ALA A 204 -3.18 10.78 -14.36
N GLY A 205 -4.34 11.37 -14.68
CA GLY A 205 -4.83 11.53 -16.06
C GLY A 205 -5.54 10.30 -16.62
N GLY A 206 -5.83 9.29 -15.80
CA GLY A 206 -6.68 8.16 -16.15
C GLY A 206 -8.17 8.51 -16.16
N LYS A 207 -9.02 7.50 -16.41
CA LYS A 207 -10.48 7.65 -16.28
C LYS A 207 -10.94 7.33 -14.86
N PRO A 208 -11.88 8.07 -14.28
CA PRO A 208 -12.48 7.67 -13.00
C PRO A 208 -13.11 6.27 -13.12
N TYR A 209 -13.33 5.62 -11.98
CA TYR A 209 -13.99 4.32 -11.99
C TYR A 209 -15.41 4.42 -12.54
N SER A 210 -15.82 3.40 -13.29
CA SER A 210 -17.20 3.29 -13.76
C SER A 210 -18.15 3.12 -12.57
N GLU A 211 -19.37 3.62 -12.71
CA GLU A 211 -20.42 3.42 -11.70
C GLU A 211 -20.68 1.92 -11.46
N ALA A 212 -20.67 1.12 -12.52
CA ALA A 212 -20.81 -0.34 -12.42
C ALA A 212 -19.71 -0.98 -11.56
N PHE A 213 -18.45 -0.56 -11.71
CA PHE A 213 -17.36 -1.07 -10.87
C PHE A 213 -17.51 -0.60 -9.42
N ARG A 214 -17.88 0.67 -9.20
CA ARG A 214 -18.15 1.19 -7.84
C ARG A 214 -19.26 0.41 -7.13
N GLN A 215 -20.34 0.07 -7.84
CA GLN A 215 -21.41 -0.75 -7.30
C GLN A 215 -20.91 -2.15 -6.90
N LYS A 216 -20.14 -2.83 -7.77
CA LYS A 216 -19.54 -4.14 -7.42
C LYS A 216 -18.65 -4.05 -6.17
N VAL A 217 -17.86 -2.98 -6.04
CA VAL A 217 -17.02 -2.76 -4.84
C VAL A 217 -17.89 -2.58 -3.60
N ARG A 218 -18.94 -1.74 -3.68
CA ARG A 218 -19.88 -1.50 -2.58
C ARG A 218 -20.62 -2.78 -2.16
N ASP A 219 -20.99 -3.64 -3.11
CA ASP A 219 -21.65 -4.91 -2.83
C ASP A 219 -20.74 -5.91 -2.12
N ARG A 220 -19.42 -5.82 -2.31
CA ARG A 220 -18.44 -6.75 -1.72
C ARG A 220 -17.83 -6.28 -0.41
N PHE A 221 -17.66 -4.98 -0.24
CA PHE A 221 -17.18 -4.40 1.00
C PHE A 221 -18.35 -3.68 1.65
N PRO A 222 -18.83 -4.04 2.86
CA PRO A 222 -19.91 -3.33 3.54
C PRO A 222 -19.43 -2.21 4.48
N GLY A 223 -18.12 -2.12 4.75
CA GLY A 223 -17.52 -1.14 5.69
C GLY A 223 -17.38 0.28 5.13
N VAL A 224 -16.51 1.10 5.71
CA VAL A 224 -16.26 2.45 5.20
C VAL A 224 -15.44 2.39 3.90
N ILE A 225 -15.89 3.08 2.85
CA ILE A 225 -15.12 3.24 1.60
C ILE A 225 -14.74 4.72 1.46
N ILE A 226 -13.47 4.98 1.21
CA ILE A 226 -12.92 6.31 0.95
C ILE A 226 -12.51 6.37 -0.52
N GLY A 227 -13.00 7.37 -1.26
CA GLY A 227 -12.59 7.65 -2.64
C GLY A 227 -11.55 8.77 -2.71
N ALA A 228 -10.50 8.58 -3.51
CA ALA A 228 -9.52 9.63 -3.80
C ALA A 228 -9.13 9.62 -5.27
N GLY A 229 -9.10 10.80 -5.89
CA GLY A 229 -8.81 10.99 -7.31
C GLY A 229 -9.59 12.16 -7.91
N ALA A 230 -8.91 13.28 -8.13
CA ALA A 230 -9.48 14.50 -8.73
C ALA A 230 -10.88 14.91 -8.22
N TYR A 231 -11.18 14.72 -6.93
CA TYR A 231 -12.49 15.06 -6.36
C TYR A 231 -12.70 16.57 -6.34
N THR A 232 -13.85 17.00 -6.85
CA THR A 232 -14.44 18.31 -6.55
C THR A 232 -15.52 18.14 -5.49
N VAL A 233 -16.07 19.26 -4.99
CA VAL A 233 -17.20 19.23 -4.05
C VAL A 233 -18.40 18.50 -4.67
N GLU A 234 -18.65 18.73 -5.96
CA GLU A 234 -19.73 18.11 -6.72
C GLU A 234 -19.52 16.60 -6.84
N LYS A 235 -18.34 16.16 -7.33
CA LYS A 235 -18.02 14.72 -7.44
C LYS A 235 -18.10 14.01 -6.09
N ALA A 236 -17.72 14.68 -4.99
CA ALA A 236 -17.82 14.11 -3.66
C ALA A 236 -19.29 13.93 -3.23
N ASN A 237 -20.13 14.96 -3.42
CA ASN A 237 -21.54 14.91 -3.05
C ASN A 237 -22.33 13.88 -3.88
N ASP A 238 -21.96 13.64 -5.13
CA ASP A 238 -22.61 12.62 -5.98
C ASP A 238 -22.32 11.17 -5.51
N LEU A 239 -21.30 10.96 -4.66
CA LEU A 239 -20.83 9.63 -4.24
C LEU A 239 -21.10 9.30 -2.77
N ILE A 240 -21.61 10.24 -1.99
CA ILE A 240 -22.01 10.08 -0.58
C ILE A 240 -23.51 9.80 -0.52
#